data_AF-A0A495DT79-F1
#
_entry.id   AF-A0A495DT79-F1
#
_cell.length_a   1.000
_cell.length_b   1.000
_cell.length_c   1.000
_cell.angle_alpha   90.00
_cell.angle_beta   90.00
_cell.angle_gamma   90.00
#
_symmetry.space_group_name_H-M   'P 1'
#
loop_
_entity.id
_entity.type
_entity.pdbx_description
1 polymer ?
#
loop_
_entity_poly.entity_id
_entity_poly.type
_entity_poly.pdbx_seq_one_letter_code
_entity_poly.pdbx_strand_id
1 'polypeptide(L)'
;MKKSILISFFLISLFVKAQAPNAGDLVTIHSATLAEINAIVSPHEGSLVYNSEDKNIYQYNATEWKQIQPTGNETIIVADDNILISGSGTAIDPYSISSIPAKFIQNSDGSYTFSNGVDPDINFIGMPLNHPIVSNSNATNGSCSQFSVNETRDIIINGNFFDGSATVTIPGQTVNNVTINNTTRITANVTSGGTGGSFDIQVTTDTGTSTLPNGFNVANGSNTYSLGTMDIAITGAMTYNAGVLNKTSSSGWNAQGYSISHAIAAGEAGNLSFTAVTNDRLRMVGLNSDPATNASYTTLDYAIYLHSNKNVYIYEHGASKGRYSTYLPGDNFEVNVDCTGRVSYLKNGSEFYNSATQATGDLYFDSSFHQTNSGISNISMTF
;
A
#
# COMPACT_ATOMS: atom_id res chain seq x y z
N MET A 1 -91.93 19.50 50.70
CA MET A 1 -90.70 19.28 49.91
C MET A 1 -90.58 20.42 48.90
N LYS A 2 -89.92 21.52 49.28
CA LYS A 2 -88.56 21.96 48.89
C LYS A 2 -88.39 22.34 47.40
N LYS A 3 -88.28 23.65 47.17
CA LYS A 3 -87.75 24.32 45.98
C LYS A 3 -86.34 23.82 45.65
N SER A 4 -85.99 23.78 44.36
CA SER A 4 -84.67 24.20 43.85
C SER A 4 -84.72 24.43 42.34
N ILE A 5 -84.12 25.55 41.95
CA ILE A 5 -83.90 26.08 40.60
C ILE A 5 -82.79 25.28 39.91
N LEU A 6 -82.90 25.06 38.59
CA LEU A 6 -81.74 24.74 37.75
C LEU A 6 -81.66 25.75 36.60
N ILE A 7 -80.59 26.52 36.58
CA ILE A 7 -80.18 27.44 35.52
C ILE A 7 -79.44 26.62 34.46
N SER A 8 -79.77 26.79 33.18
CA SER A 8 -78.90 26.36 32.07
C SER A 8 -78.61 27.56 31.18
N PHE A 9 -77.34 27.96 31.16
CA PHE A 9 -76.75 28.97 30.29
C PHE A 9 -76.56 28.35 28.90
N PHE A 10 -77.14 28.95 27.85
CA PHE A 10 -76.74 28.64 26.47
C PHE A 10 -76.17 29.91 25.83
N LEU A 11 -74.84 29.96 25.74
CA LEU A 11 -74.10 30.89 24.89
C LEU A 11 -74.54 30.64 23.43
N ILE A 12 -75.13 31.63 22.77
CA ILE A 12 -75.25 31.63 21.31
C ILE A 12 -74.17 32.58 20.77
N SER A 13 -73.11 31.98 20.23
CA SER A 13 -72.05 32.65 19.49
C SER A 13 -72.62 33.29 18.21
N LEU A 14 -72.57 34.61 18.13
CA LEU A 14 -72.92 35.40 16.95
C LEU A 14 -71.89 35.16 15.84
N PHE A 15 -72.27 34.41 14.80
CA PHE A 15 -71.54 34.41 13.53
C PHE A 15 -71.97 35.64 12.72
N VAL A 16 -71.08 36.62 12.61
CA VAL A 16 -71.21 37.71 11.63
C VAL A 16 -70.82 37.13 10.26
N LYS A 17 -71.78 36.97 9.36
CA LYS A 17 -71.47 36.75 7.93
C LYS A 17 -71.30 38.11 7.26
N ALA A 18 -70.17 38.31 6.58
CA ALA A 18 -70.02 39.38 5.61
C ALA A 18 -71.07 39.18 4.50
N GLN A 19 -71.96 40.15 4.33
CA GLN A 19 -72.98 40.13 3.29
C GLN A 19 -72.35 40.61 1.98
N ALA A 20 -72.43 39.82 0.91
CA ALA A 20 -72.09 40.32 -0.43
C ALA A 20 -73.04 41.48 -0.79
N PRO A 21 -72.55 42.56 -1.43
CA PRO A 21 -73.40 43.67 -1.81
C PRO A 21 -74.54 43.18 -2.72
N ASN A 22 -75.76 43.60 -2.41
CA ASN A 22 -76.92 43.35 -3.25
C ASN A 22 -76.81 44.22 -4.51
N ALA A 23 -77.56 43.88 -5.57
CA ALA A 23 -77.52 44.66 -6.81
C ALA A 23 -77.83 46.17 -6.60
N GLY A 24 -78.65 46.51 -5.58
CA GLY A 24 -78.96 47.89 -5.21
C GLY A 24 -77.84 48.64 -4.47
N ASP A 25 -76.82 47.93 -4.00
CA ASP A 25 -75.66 48.51 -3.30
C ASP A 25 -74.55 48.91 -4.29
N LEU A 26 -74.70 48.59 -5.58
CA LEU A 26 -73.75 48.93 -6.63
C LEU A 26 -74.03 50.35 -7.16
N VAL A 27 -72.98 51.19 -7.20
CA VAL A 27 -73.03 52.48 -7.87
C VAL A 27 -72.74 52.28 -9.35
N THR A 28 -73.65 52.70 -10.21
CA THR A 28 -73.42 52.75 -11.66
C THR A 28 -72.84 54.10 -12.05
N ILE A 29 -71.85 54.10 -12.95
CA ILE A 29 -71.38 55.31 -13.62
C ILE A 29 -72.14 55.50 -14.94
N HIS A 30 -72.19 56.74 -15.45
CA HIS A 30 -72.87 57.02 -16.72
C HIS A 30 -72.30 56.14 -17.84
N SER A 31 -73.19 55.55 -18.62
CA SER A 31 -72.86 54.69 -19.76
C SER A 31 -73.26 55.40 -21.06
N ALA A 32 -72.33 55.50 -21.99
CA ALA A 32 -72.52 56.18 -23.27
C ALA A 32 -71.70 55.47 -24.37
N THR A 33 -72.03 55.67 -25.65
CA THR A 33 -71.19 55.22 -26.79
C THR A 33 -69.93 56.08 -26.90
N LEU A 34 -68.91 55.64 -27.65
CA LEU A 34 -67.69 56.43 -27.82
C LEU A 34 -67.97 57.80 -28.48
N ALA A 35 -68.92 57.83 -29.42
CA ALA A 35 -69.37 59.06 -30.07
C ALA A 35 -70.02 60.04 -29.08
N GLU A 36 -70.89 59.54 -28.19
CA GLU A 36 -71.52 60.35 -27.14
C GLU A 36 -70.51 60.83 -26.10
N ILE A 37 -69.55 59.97 -25.70
CA ILE A 37 -68.47 60.34 -24.78
C ILE A 37 -67.65 61.51 -25.34
N ASN A 38 -67.25 61.43 -26.61
CA ASN A 38 -66.49 62.50 -27.27
C ASN A 38 -67.32 63.77 -27.52
N ALA A 39 -68.65 63.70 -27.47
CA ALA A 39 -69.53 64.85 -27.62
C ALA A 39 -69.82 65.59 -26.28
N ILE A 40 -69.35 65.09 -25.14
CA ILE A 40 -69.54 65.73 -23.83
C ILE A 40 -68.81 67.08 -23.82
N VAL A 41 -69.57 68.16 -23.60
CA VAL A 41 -69.04 69.52 -23.53
C VAL A 41 -68.66 69.88 -22.10
N SER A 42 -67.45 70.41 -21.91
CA SER A 42 -66.90 70.86 -20.62
C SER A 42 -66.89 69.81 -19.49
N PRO A 43 -66.41 68.56 -19.72
CA PRO A 43 -66.24 67.59 -18.64
C PRO A 43 -65.18 68.06 -17.63
N HIS A 44 -65.37 67.73 -16.35
CA HIS A 44 -64.37 67.99 -15.31
C HIS A 44 -63.27 66.92 -15.36
N GLU A 45 -62.02 67.33 -15.12
CA GLU A 45 -60.90 66.38 -14.95
C GLU A 45 -61.24 65.34 -13.87
N GLY A 46 -60.92 64.08 -14.16
CA GLY A 46 -61.20 62.96 -13.27
C GLY A 46 -62.60 62.35 -13.43
N SER A 47 -63.47 62.94 -14.26
CA SER A 47 -64.78 62.36 -14.59
C SER A 47 -64.61 60.95 -15.17
N LEU A 48 -65.49 60.03 -14.76
CA LEU A 48 -65.51 58.65 -15.25
C LEU A 48 -66.78 58.40 -16.08
N VAL A 49 -66.60 57.71 -17.20
CA VAL A 49 -67.70 57.25 -18.04
C VAL A 49 -67.41 55.83 -18.50
N TYR A 50 -68.45 55.01 -18.55
CA TYR A 50 -68.37 53.68 -19.10
C TYR A 50 -68.71 53.72 -20.59
N ASN A 51 -67.78 53.25 -21.43
CA ASN A 51 -68.08 53.10 -22.85
C ASN A 51 -68.89 51.82 -23.07
N SER A 52 -70.12 51.99 -23.50
CA SER A 52 -71.06 50.89 -23.73
C SER A 52 -70.69 50.01 -24.93
N GLU A 53 -69.81 50.47 -25.82
CA GLU A 53 -69.39 49.75 -27.02
C GLU A 53 -68.20 48.82 -26.71
N ASP A 54 -67.10 49.36 -26.18
CA ASP A 54 -65.87 48.60 -25.91
C ASP A 54 -65.79 47.99 -24.52
N LYS A 55 -66.77 48.30 -23.65
CA LYS A 55 -66.90 47.79 -22.28
C LYS A 55 -65.79 48.23 -21.32
N ASN A 56 -65.11 49.35 -21.59
CA ASN A 56 -64.07 49.92 -20.73
C ASN A 56 -64.52 51.20 -20.02
N ILE A 57 -63.81 51.54 -18.94
CA ILE A 57 -63.95 52.81 -18.25
C ILE A 57 -62.97 53.81 -18.86
N TYR A 58 -63.48 55.00 -19.15
CA TYR A 58 -62.69 56.14 -19.59
C TYR A 58 -62.66 57.19 -18.47
N GLN A 59 -61.52 57.85 -18.33
CA GLN A 59 -61.34 59.01 -17.46
C GLN A 59 -61.00 60.24 -18.30
N TYR A 60 -61.65 61.37 -18.00
CA TYR A 60 -61.27 62.63 -18.62
C TYR A 60 -60.01 63.20 -17.96
N ASN A 61 -58.93 63.36 -18.72
CA ASN A 61 -57.61 63.79 -18.22
C ASN A 61 -57.35 65.30 -18.34
N ALA A 62 -58.41 66.11 -18.28
CA ALA A 62 -58.44 67.55 -18.60
C ALA A 62 -58.38 67.91 -20.10
N THR A 63 -57.89 67.02 -20.97
CA THR A 63 -57.80 67.26 -22.43
C THR A 63 -58.66 66.33 -23.27
N GLU A 64 -58.74 65.05 -22.92
CA GLU A 64 -59.45 64.03 -23.69
C GLU A 64 -59.96 62.92 -22.77
N TRP A 65 -60.88 62.10 -23.29
CA TRP A 65 -61.28 60.86 -22.65
C TRP A 65 -60.25 59.78 -22.93
N LYS A 66 -59.53 59.35 -21.89
CA LYS A 66 -58.52 58.29 -22.00
C LYS A 66 -59.03 57.00 -21.37
N GLN A 67 -58.92 55.91 -22.11
CA GLN A 67 -59.23 54.58 -21.59
C GLN A 67 -58.31 54.25 -20.41
N ILE A 68 -58.88 53.76 -19.32
CA ILE A 68 -58.10 53.19 -18.22
C ILE A 68 -57.67 51.78 -18.65
N GLN A 69 -56.43 51.65 -19.11
CA GLN A 69 -55.85 50.38 -19.54
C GLN A 69 -55.50 49.50 -18.32
N PRO A 70 -55.84 48.19 -18.33
CA PRO A 70 -55.61 47.29 -17.19
C PRO A 70 -54.18 46.73 -17.07
N THR A 71 -53.23 47.07 -17.93
CA THR A 71 -51.88 46.47 -17.94
C THR A 71 -50.76 47.52 -17.87
N GLY A 72 -49.87 47.38 -16.87
CA GLY A 72 -48.70 48.26 -16.67
C GLY A 72 -47.56 48.01 -17.67
N ASN A 73 -46.69 49.00 -17.83
CA ASN A 73 -45.51 48.96 -18.71
C ASN A 73 -44.56 47.81 -18.35
N GLU A 74 -44.17 46.99 -19.33
CA GLU A 74 -43.27 45.84 -19.15
C GLU A 74 -41.80 46.24 -18.93
N THR A 75 -41.09 45.52 -18.06
CA THR A 75 -39.65 45.67 -17.80
C THR A 75 -38.83 45.12 -18.97
N ILE A 76 -38.00 45.95 -19.62
CA ILE A 76 -37.03 45.52 -20.63
C ILE A 76 -35.81 44.93 -19.92
N ILE A 77 -35.51 43.65 -20.16
CA ILE A 77 -34.26 43.00 -19.71
C ILE A 77 -33.24 43.10 -20.84
N VAL A 78 -32.09 43.72 -20.58
CA VAL A 78 -30.94 43.76 -21.51
C VAL A 78 -29.90 42.75 -21.01
N ALA A 79 -29.67 41.70 -21.78
CA ALA A 79 -28.61 40.72 -21.55
C ALA A 79 -27.35 41.06 -22.35
N ASP A 80 -26.20 40.65 -21.83
CA ASP A 80 -24.91 40.58 -22.51
C ASP A 80 -24.74 39.25 -23.27
N ASP A 81 -23.67 39.14 -24.09
CA ASP A 81 -23.50 38.07 -25.08
C ASP A 81 -23.42 36.65 -24.49
N ASN A 82 -23.16 36.53 -23.17
CA ASN A 82 -23.08 35.25 -22.45
C ASN A 82 -24.43 34.72 -21.94
N ILE A 83 -25.49 35.51 -22.09
CA ILE A 83 -26.83 35.20 -21.59
C ILE A 83 -27.80 35.05 -22.77
N LEU A 84 -28.39 33.86 -22.88
CA LEU A 84 -29.48 33.58 -23.81
C LEU A 84 -30.82 33.86 -23.13
N ILE A 85 -31.54 34.85 -23.65
CA ILE A 85 -32.94 35.10 -23.31
C ILE A 85 -33.81 34.50 -24.42
N SER A 86 -34.79 33.68 -24.03
CA SER A 86 -35.81 33.16 -24.94
C SER A 86 -37.21 33.38 -24.37
N GLY A 87 -38.22 33.46 -25.24
CA GLY A 87 -39.61 33.75 -24.85
C GLY A 87 -40.05 35.18 -25.12
N SER A 88 -41.36 35.40 -25.14
CA SER A 88 -42.00 36.70 -25.35
C SER A 88 -43.44 36.66 -24.79
N GLY A 89 -43.94 37.74 -24.19
CA GLY A 89 -45.37 37.92 -23.89
C GLY A 89 -45.71 38.33 -22.45
N THR A 90 -47.00 38.22 -22.10
CA THR A 90 -47.62 38.77 -20.88
C THR A 90 -47.95 37.71 -19.81
N ALA A 91 -47.36 36.52 -19.90
CA ALA A 91 -47.54 35.46 -18.91
C ALA A 91 -46.81 35.81 -17.60
N ILE A 92 -47.09 35.08 -16.51
CA ILE A 92 -46.45 35.31 -15.20
C ILE A 92 -44.92 35.16 -15.28
N ASP A 93 -44.41 34.30 -16.16
CA ASP A 93 -42.97 34.11 -16.44
C ASP A 93 -42.73 33.99 -17.97
N PRO A 94 -42.68 35.10 -18.72
CA PRO A 94 -42.65 35.05 -20.19
C PRO A 94 -41.25 34.84 -20.78
N TYR A 95 -40.21 34.96 -19.94
CA TYR A 95 -38.81 34.85 -20.34
C TYR A 95 -38.13 33.67 -19.65
N SER A 96 -37.40 32.87 -20.42
CA SER A 96 -36.41 31.92 -19.92
C SER A 96 -35.03 32.51 -20.15
N ILE A 97 -34.28 32.67 -19.05
CA ILE A 97 -32.93 33.24 -19.05
C ILE A 97 -31.96 32.12 -18.71
N SER A 98 -30.96 31.91 -19.55
CA SER A 98 -29.93 30.88 -19.35
C SER A 98 -28.56 31.41 -19.78
N SER A 99 -27.48 30.88 -19.20
CA SER A 99 -26.13 31.15 -19.70
C SER A 99 -25.76 30.23 -20.86
N ILE A 100 -24.85 30.67 -21.71
CA ILE A 100 -24.25 29.81 -22.74
C ILE A 100 -23.23 28.88 -22.05
N PRO A 101 -23.46 27.56 -22.02
CA PRO A 101 -22.58 26.64 -21.30
C PRO A 101 -21.25 26.47 -22.03
N ALA A 102 -20.16 26.53 -21.27
CA ALA A 102 -18.84 26.17 -21.78
C ALA A 102 -18.74 24.66 -22.02
N LYS A 103 -17.97 24.29 -23.05
CA LYS A 103 -17.64 22.91 -23.42
C LYS A 103 -16.16 22.66 -23.17
N PHE A 104 -15.87 21.45 -22.72
CA PHE A 104 -14.51 20.92 -22.65
C PHE A 104 -14.26 20.01 -23.85
N ILE A 105 -13.25 20.34 -24.64
CA ILE A 105 -12.93 19.67 -25.92
C ILE A 105 -11.51 19.12 -25.83
N GLN A 106 -11.32 17.86 -26.22
CA GLN A 106 -10.00 17.30 -26.47
C GLN A 106 -9.65 17.48 -27.95
N ASN A 107 -8.51 18.12 -28.23
CA ASN A 107 -8.04 18.41 -29.58
C ASN A 107 -7.28 17.21 -30.17
N SER A 108 -7.19 17.17 -31.50
CA SER A 108 -6.47 16.11 -32.23
C SER A 108 -4.96 16.08 -31.96
N ASP A 109 -4.40 17.18 -31.46
CA ASP A 109 -3.00 17.30 -31.04
C ASP A 109 -2.75 16.89 -29.57
N GLY A 110 -3.79 16.42 -28.86
CA GLY A 110 -3.71 15.99 -27.46
C GLY A 110 -3.86 17.11 -26.42
N SER A 111 -4.03 18.37 -26.85
CA SER A 111 -4.38 19.48 -25.96
C SER A 111 -5.88 19.49 -25.61
N TYR A 112 -6.25 20.31 -24.63
CA TYR A 112 -7.64 20.51 -24.21
C TYR A 112 -8.04 21.98 -24.28
N THR A 113 -9.28 22.25 -24.71
CA THR A 113 -9.85 23.60 -24.83
C THR A 113 -11.11 23.72 -24.00
N PHE A 114 -11.23 24.79 -23.22
CA PHE A 114 -12.46 25.19 -22.54
C PHE A 114 -13.04 26.42 -23.25
N SER A 115 -14.23 26.29 -23.84
CA SER A 115 -14.84 27.33 -24.70
C SER A 115 -16.36 27.39 -24.54
N ASN A 116 -16.92 28.59 -24.40
CA ASN A 116 -18.36 28.86 -24.56
C ASN A 116 -18.70 29.45 -25.94
N GLY A 117 -17.70 29.67 -26.81
CA GLY A 117 -17.86 30.26 -28.14
C GLY A 117 -18.11 31.77 -28.17
N VAL A 118 -18.08 32.44 -27.01
CA VAL A 118 -18.30 33.89 -26.86
C VAL A 118 -17.06 34.58 -26.29
N ASP A 119 -16.49 34.01 -25.23
CA ASP A 119 -15.25 34.49 -24.61
C ASP A 119 -14.01 33.84 -25.22
N PRO A 120 -12.80 34.43 -25.05
CA PRO A 120 -11.56 33.82 -25.47
C PRO A 120 -11.34 32.43 -24.87
N ASP A 121 -11.00 31.47 -25.72
CA ASP A 121 -10.75 30.09 -25.33
C ASP A 121 -9.57 29.96 -24.37
N ILE A 122 -9.71 29.08 -23.38
CA ILE A 122 -8.59 28.67 -22.50
C ILE A 122 -8.06 27.33 -22.99
N ASN A 123 -6.78 27.30 -23.39
CA ASN A 123 -6.10 26.12 -23.91
C ASN A 123 -5.10 25.56 -22.89
N PHE A 124 -5.13 24.24 -22.69
CA PHE A 124 -4.24 23.50 -21.80
C PHE A 124 -3.51 22.40 -22.58
N ILE A 125 -2.20 22.28 -22.38
CA ILE A 125 -1.43 21.14 -22.88
C ILE A 125 -1.38 20.11 -21.76
N GLY A 126 -2.15 19.03 -21.88
CA GLY A 126 -2.07 17.90 -20.97
C GLY A 126 -0.84 17.07 -21.29
N MET A 127 0.36 17.47 -20.86
CA MET A 127 1.44 16.49 -20.73
C MET A 127 1.20 15.75 -19.42
N PRO A 128 0.88 14.44 -19.42
CA PRO A 128 1.03 13.70 -18.18
C PRO A 128 2.52 13.77 -17.85
N LEU A 129 2.87 14.49 -16.78
CA LEU A 129 4.18 14.32 -16.14
C LEU A 129 4.17 12.89 -15.59
N ASN A 130 4.56 11.96 -16.45
CA ASN A 130 4.65 10.54 -16.16
C ASN A 130 5.83 10.33 -15.21
N HIS A 131 5.60 10.66 -13.95
CA HIS A 131 6.55 10.48 -12.87
C HIS A 131 6.96 9.01 -12.82
N PRO A 132 8.25 8.69 -12.62
CA PRO A 132 8.68 7.29 -12.56
C PRO A 132 7.92 6.56 -11.46
N ILE A 133 7.71 5.26 -11.65
CA ILE A 133 7.16 4.39 -10.61
C ILE A 133 8.15 3.25 -10.44
N VAL A 134 8.67 3.04 -9.23
CA VAL A 134 9.47 1.87 -8.88
C VAL A 134 8.58 0.88 -8.15
N SER A 135 8.36 -0.29 -8.74
CA SER A 135 7.38 -1.27 -8.27
C SER A 135 7.99 -2.44 -7.51
N ASN A 136 9.17 -2.92 -7.93
CA ASN A 136 9.92 -3.97 -7.24
C ASN A 136 11.36 -4.04 -7.76
N SER A 137 12.20 -4.82 -7.07
CA SER A 137 13.52 -5.21 -7.54
C SER A 137 13.78 -6.70 -7.26
N ASN A 138 14.73 -7.30 -7.99
CA ASN A 138 15.23 -8.65 -7.69
C ASN A 138 16.32 -8.68 -6.59
N ALA A 139 16.62 -7.53 -5.98
CA ALA A 139 17.48 -7.41 -4.80
C ALA A 139 16.66 -7.35 -3.50
N THR A 140 15.40 -7.81 -3.60
CA THR A 140 14.47 -8.02 -2.49
C THR A 140 14.00 -9.48 -2.48
N ASN A 141 13.62 -9.98 -1.29
CA ASN A 141 13.10 -11.32 -0.93
C ASN A 141 14.13 -12.37 -0.46
N GLY A 142 14.16 -12.60 0.85
CA GLY A 142 14.89 -13.70 1.47
C GLY A 142 16.41 -13.53 1.41
N SER A 143 17.08 -14.04 2.43
CA SER A 143 18.54 -14.22 2.54
C SER A 143 19.25 -14.64 1.24
N CYS A 144 18.60 -15.40 0.35
CA CYS A 144 19.20 -15.83 -0.93
C CYS A 144 19.27 -14.78 -2.05
N SER A 145 18.48 -13.71 -2.00
CA SER A 145 18.55 -12.63 -2.99
C SER A 145 19.34 -11.43 -2.48
N GLN A 146 19.72 -11.45 -1.20
CA GLN A 146 20.50 -10.40 -0.57
C GLN A 146 21.91 -10.37 -1.13
N PHE A 147 22.47 -9.17 -1.14
CA PHE A 147 23.88 -8.97 -1.44
C PHE A 147 24.70 -9.35 -0.22
N SER A 148 25.81 -10.06 -0.40
CA SER A 148 26.88 -10.06 0.60
C SER A 148 27.46 -8.66 0.75
N VAL A 149 28.08 -8.35 1.88
CA VAL A 149 28.79 -7.06 2.06
C VAL A 149 29.92 -6.93 1.03
N ASN A 150 30.05 -5.75 0.42
CA ASN A 150 31.01 -5.45 -0.66
C ASN A 150 30.88 -6.32 -1.94
N GLU A 151 29.73 -6.96 -2.15
CA GLU A 151 29.44 -7.73 -3.35
C GLU A 151 29.06 -6.81 -4.52
N THR A 152 29.50 -7.14 -5.74
CA THR A 152 29.12 -6.42 -6.96
C THR A 152 28.32 -7.31 -7.88
N ARG A 153 27.07 -6.93 -8.17
CA ARG A 153 26.15 -7.67 -9.06
C ARG A 153 25.16 -6.75 -9.75
N ASP A 154 24.55 -7.26 -10.82
CA ASP A 154 23.45 -6.59 -11.49
C ASP A 154 22.13 -6.82 -10.74
N ILE A 155 21.35 -5.75 -10.59
CA ILE A 155 19.98 -5.77 -10.11
C ILE A 155 19.02 -5.35 -11.22
N ILE A 156 17.83 -5.93 -11.18
CA ILE A 156 16.71 -5.61 -12.05
C ILE A 156 15.72 -4.80 -11.22
N ILE A 157 15.40 -3.60 -11.69
CA ILE A 157 14.41 -2.70 -11.11
C ILE A 157 13.24 -2.61 -12.09
N ASN A 158 12.04 -2.99 -11.63
CA ASN A 158 10.83 -2.98 -12.45
C ASN A 158 9.91 -1.83 -12.03
N GLY A 159 9.19 -1.27 -12.97
CA GLY A 159 8.40 -0.08 -12.75
C GLY A 159 7.65 0.40 -13.99
N ASN A 160 7.32 1.68 -14.03
CA ASN A 160 6.74 2.36 -15.18
C ASN A 160 7.38 3.73 -15.37
N PHE A 161 7.29 4.25 -16.60
CA PHE A 161 7.71 5.59 -16.98
C PHE A 161 9.21 5.86 -16.80
N PHE A 162 10.04 4.83 -16.98
CA PHE A 162 11.47 5.05 -17.14
C PHE A 162 11.79 5.59 -18.53
N ASP A 163 12.68 6.56 -18.62
CA ASP A 163 13.09 7.19 -19.86
C ASP A 163 14.63 7.29 -19.95
N GLY A 164 15.14 7.95 -20.99
CA GLY A 164 16.58 8.09 -21.21
C GLY A 164 17.32 8.92 -20.17
N SER A 165 16.63 9.67 -19.30
CA SER A 165 17.26 10.45 -18.23
C SER A 165 17.26 9.74 -16.87
N ALA A 166 16.65 8.55 -16.79
CA ALA A 166 16.56 7.79 -15.55
C ALA A 166 17.93 7.51 -14.92
N THR A 167 18.10 7.93 -13.67
CA THR A 167 19.24 7.61 -12.81
C THR A 167 18.77 6.79 -11.62
N VAL A 168 19.66 5.96 -11.07
CA VAL A 168 19.39 5.12 -9.90
C VAL A 168 20.31 5.52 -8.76
N THR A 169 19.73 5.72 -7.58
CA THR A 169 20.46 5.99 -6.34
C THR A 169 20.02 4.98 -5.27
N ILE A 170 20.98 4.39 -4.57
CA ILE A 170 20.74 3.53 -3.42
C ILE A 170 21.66 4.03 -2.30
N PRO A 171 21.15 4.80 -1.32
CA PRO A 171 22.00 5.40 -0.29
C PRO A 171 22.86 4.37 0.43
N GLY A 172 24.16 4.67 0.60
CA GLY A 172 25.14 3.77 1.22
C GLY A 172 25.72 2.69 0.30
N GLN A 173 25.26 2.59 -0.95
CA GLN A 173 25.74 1.65 -1.96
C GLN A 173 26.37 2.41 -3.13
N THR A 174 27.21 1.73 -3.91
CA THR A 174 27.80 2.31 -5.14
C THR A 174 27.06 1.79 -6.36
N VAL A 175 26.39 2.66 -7.12
CA VAL A 175 25.79 2.32 -8.41
C VAL A 175 26.83 2.56 -9.51
N ASN A 176 27.41 1.49 -10.04
CA ASN A 176 28.50 1.55 -11.01
C ASN A 176 28.01 1.88 -12.43
N ASN A 177 26.84 1.35 -12.79
CA ASN A 177 26.25 1.54 -14.12
C ASN A 177 24.73 1.42 -14.06
N VAL A 178 24.03 2.16 -14.93
CA VAL A 178 22.58 2.10 -15.10
C VAL A 178 22.26 1.91 -16.57
N THR A 179 21.51 0.85 -16.89
CA THR A 179 21.02 0.57 -18.24
C THR A 179 19.50 0.59 -18.24
N ILE A 180 18.90 1.56 -18.92
CA ILE A 180 17.46 1.60 -19.15
C ILE A 180 17.11 0.58 -20.24
N ASN A 181 16.48 -0.54 -19.87
CA ASN A 181 16.15 -1.58 -20.83
C ASN A 181 14.91 -1.22 -21.66
N ASN A 182 13.91 -0.63 -21.01
CA ASN A 182 12.68 -0.10 -21.61
C ASN A 182 11.93 0.77 -20.57
N THR A 183 10.75 1.26 -20.93
CA THR A 183 9.91 2.12 -20.08
C THR A 183 9.45 1.52 -18.76
N THR A 184 9.68 0.22 -18.55
CA THR A 184 9.24 -0.54 -17.38
C THR A 184 10.36 -1.27 -16.64
N ARG A 185 11.60 -1.22 -17.16
CA ARG A 185 12.71 -1.99 -16.59
C ARG A 185 14.07 -1.31 -16.72
N ILE A 186 14.82 -1.30 -15.63
CA ILE A 186 16.21 -0.87 -15.52
C ILE A 186 17.06 -2.05 -15.03
N THR A 187 18.26 -2.19 -15.58
CA THR A 187 19.32 -3.03 -15.03
C THR A 187 20.41 -2.12 -14.48
N ALA A 188 20.72 -2.23 -13.18
CA ALA A 188 21.76 -1.44 -12.54
C ALA A 188 22.86 -2.36 -12.00
N ASN A 189 24.12 -2.05 -12.26
CA ASN A 189 25.25 -2.73 -11.63
C ASN A 189 25.56 -2.02 -10.32
N VAL A 190 25.49 -2.74 -9.20
CA VAL A 190 25.62 -2.16 -7.85
C VAL A 190 26.68 -2.92 -7.08
N THR A 191 27.57 -2.18 -6.42
CA THR A 191 28.45 -2.68 -5.37
C THR A 191 27.84 -2.33 -4.01
N SER A 192 27.53 -3.35 -3.22
CA SER A 192 27.00 -3.15 -1.87
C SER A 192 28.06 -2.54 -0.93
N GLY A 193 27.62 -1.83 0.09
CA GLY A 193 28.48 -1.28 1.14
C GLY A 193 28.97 -2.35 2.13
N GLY A 194 29.79 -1.92 3.08
CA GLY A 194 30.34 -2.79 4.13
C GLY A 194 29.38 -3.11 5.28
N THR A 195 28.18 -2.53 5.30
CA THR A 195 27.19 -2.68 6.37
C THR A 195 25.93 -3.33 5.82
N GLY A 196 25.47 -4.40 6.48
CA GLY A 196 24.20 -5.06 6.17
C GLY A 196 22.99 -4.20 6.52
N GLY A 197 21.87 -4.49 5.88
CA GLY A 197 20.61 -3.78 6.09
C GLY A 197 19.73 -3.68 4.85
N SER A 198 18.58 -3.04 5.03
CA SER A 198 17.65 -2.69 3.96
C SER A 198 17.84 -1.24 3.55
N PHE A 199 17.88 -1.01 2.24
CA PHE A 199 18.13 0.29 1.63
C PHE A 199 17.05 0.59 0.59
N ASP A 200 16.68 1.86 0.50
CA ASP A 200 15.70 2.32 -0.47
C ASP A 200 16.35 2.45 -1.86
N ILE A 201 15.62 2.02 -2.89
CA ILE A 201 16.00 2.30 -4.28
C ILE A 201 15.26 3.56 -4.73
N GLN A 202 16.00 4.55 -5.20
CA GLN A 202 15.42 5.75 -5.80
C GLN A 202 15.71 5.77 -7.30
N VAL A 203 14.68 6.00 -8.11
CA VAL A 203 14.80 6.25 -9.54
C VAL A 203 14.35 7.69 -9.83
N THR A 204 15.22 8.48 -10.43
CA THR A 204 14.95 9.88 -10.78
C THR A 204 15.00 10.06 -12.29
N THR A 205 13.97 10.69 -12.85
CA THR A 205 13.91 11.19 -14.23
C THR A 205 13.74 12.71 -14.20
N ASP A 206 13.68 13.35 -15.37
CA ASP A 206 13.43 14.80 -15.48
C ASP A 206 12.03 15.20 -14.97
N THR A 207 11.11 14.24 -14.89
CA THR A 207 9.74 14.46 -14.41
C THR A 207 9.60 14.28 -12.89
N GLY A 208 10.59 13.69 -12.24
CA GLY A 208 10.66 13.55 -10.77
C GLY A 208 11.29 12.24 -10.28
N THR A 209 11.19 11.99 -8.97
CA THR A 209 11.83 10.86 -8.27
C THR A 209 10.82 9.92 -7.62
N SER A 210 11.00 8.62 -7.81
CA SER A 210 10.23 7.57 -7.13
C SER A 210 11.14 6.71 -6.25
N THR A 211 10.62 6.33 -5.09
CA THR A 211 11.33 5.53 -4.10
C THR A 211 10.62 4.19 -3.95
N LEU A 212 11.37 3.10 -4.03
CA LEU A 212 10.98 1.78 -3.56
C LEU A 212 11.61 1.57 -2.17
N PRO A 213 10.81 1.67 -1.09
CA PRO A 213 11.30 1.45 0.26
C PRO A 213 11.84 0.03 0.44
N ASN A 214 12.97 -0.14 1.12
CA ASN A 214 13.64 -1.43 1.33
C ASN A 214 13.83 -2.24 0.03
N GLY A 215 14.01 -1.54 -1.09
CA GLY A 215 14.15 -2.10 -2.42
C GLY A 215 15.48 -2.82 -2.67
N PHE A 216 16.44 -2.73 -1.76
CA PHE A 216 17.76 -3.35 -1.88
C PHE A 216 18.22 -3.87 -0.52
N ASN A 217 18.47 -5.17 -0.40
CA ASN A 217 18.90 -5.79 0.85
C ASN A 217 20.33 -6.29 0.77
N VAL A 218 21.13 -5.93 1.77
CA VAL A 218 22.48 -6.45 2.01
C VAL A 218 22.41 -7.34 3.25
N ALA A 219 22.85 -8.59 3.13
CA ALA A 219 22.97 -9.51 4.23
C ALA A 219 23.86 -8.91 5.32
N ASN A 220 23.49 -9.14 6.58
CA ASN A 220 24.41 -8.86 7.67
C ASN A 220 25.64 -9.78 7.48
N GLY A 221 26.84 -9.24 7.73
CA GLY A 221 28.03 -10.08 7.70
C GLY A 221 27.89 -11.20 8.72
N SER A 222 28.14 -12.45 8.30
CA SER A 222 28.10 -13.60 9.21
C SER A 222 29.22 -13.50 10.23
N ASN A 223 28.91 -13.80 11.49
CA ASN A 223 29.89 -13.81 12.57
C ASN A 223 30.25 -15.24 12.94
N THR A 224 31.54 -15.53 13.06
CA THR A 224 32.00 -16.83 13.56
C THR A 224 32.14 -16.78 15.07
N TYR A 225 31.32 -17.58 15.76
CA TYR A 225 31.32 -17.76 17.21
C TYR A 225 32.05 -19.05 17.57
N SER A 226 33.25 -18.93 18.14
CA SER A 226 33.93 -20.06 18.78
C SER A 226 33.23 -20.39 20.10
N LEU A 227 32.66 -21.59 20.21
CA LEU A 227 31.84 -21.96 21.36
C LEU A 227 32.69 -22.15 22.62
N GLY A 228 32.45 -21.34 23.64
CA GLY A 228 33.08 -21.42 24.96
C GLY A 228 32.34 -22.35 25.92
N THR A 229 32.86 -22.49 27.15
CA THR A 229 32.26 -23.37 28.16
C THR A 229 30.84 -22.97 28.54
N MET A 230 30.50 -21.69 28.47
CA MET A 230 29.16 -21.20 28.78
C MET A 230 28.16 -21.41 27.63
N ASP A 231 28.64 -21.72 26.43
CA ASP A 231 27.80 -21.86 25.24
C ASP A 231 27.38 -23.32 25.00
N ILE A 232 28.04 -24.28 25.66
CA ILE A 232 27.82 -25.71 25.49
C ILE A 232 27.19 -26.32 26.75
N ALA A 233 26.00 -26.88 26.59
CA ALA A 233 25.41 -27.77 27.57
C ALA A 233 25.97 -29.19 27.37
N ILE A 234 26.28 -29.87 28.47
CA ILE A 234 26.79 -31.25 28.46
C ILE A 234 25.79 -32.19 29.14
N THR A 235 25.61 -33.38 28.57
CA THR A 235 24.78 -34.45 29.15
C THR A 235 25.54 -35.77 29.11
N GLY A 236 25.37 -36.59 30.15
CA GLY A 236 26.06 -37.87 30.30
C GLY A 236 27.54 -37.71 30.70
N ALA A 237 28.35 -38.73 30.42
CA ALA A 237 29.77 -38.75 30.77
C ALA A 237 30.62 -37.91 29.79
N MET A 238 30.37 -36.60 29.77
CA MET A 238 31.05 -35.61 28.91
C MET A 238 31.78 -34.56 29.73
N THR A 239 32.82 -33.99 29.13
CA THR A 239 33.48 -32.77 29.61
C THR A 239 33.73 -31.83 28.44
N TYR A 240 33.60 -30.54 28.67
CA TYR A 240 34.11 -29.50 27.77
C TYR A 240 35.13 -28.65 28.50
N ASN A 241 36.41 -28.87 28.20
CA ASN A 241 37.52 -28.20 28.88
C ASN A 241 38.56 -27.76 27.84
N ALA A 242 39.07 -26.53 27.99
CA ALA A 242 40.09 -25.95 27.11
C ALA A 242 39.75 -26.08 25.61
N GLY A 243 38.48 -25.91 25.25
CA GLY A 243 38.01 -25.99 23.85
C GLY A 243 37.88 -27.41 23.29
N VAL A 244 37.95 -28.44 24.14
CA VAL A 244 37.83 -29.85 23.75
C VAL A 244 36.59 -30.48 24.39
N LEU A 245 35.68 -30.98 23.56
CA LEU A 245 34.52 -31.78 23.97
C LEU A 245 34.91 -33.25 23.92
N ASN A 246 34.88 -33.92 25.06
CA ASN A 246 35.39 -35.28 25.22
C ASN A 246 34.49 -36.16 26.09
N LYS A 247 34.37 -37.44 25.72
CA LYS A 247 33.68 -38.46 26.52
C LYS A 247 34.62 -39.06 27.56
N THR A 248 34.22 -39.05 28.82
CA THR A 248 35.09 -39.40 29.95
C THR A 248 34.94 -40.83 30.43
N SER A 249 33.78 -41.45 30.23
CA SER A 249 33.55 -42.84 30.64
C SER A 249 32.32 -43.45 29.97
N SER A 250 32.17 -44.77 30.16
CA SER A 250 31.09 -45.64 29.66
C SER A 250 30.97 -45.71 28.13
N SER A 251 30.74 -46.91 27.58
CA SER A 251 30.42 -47.04 26.16
C SER A 251 28.92 -46.93 25.95
N GLY A 252 28.50 -46.16 24.94
CA GLY A 252 27.10 -46.01 24.55
C GLY A 252 26.82 -44.61 23.98
N TRP A 253 25.83 -44.53 23.09
CA TRP A 253 25.33 -43.28 22.51
C TRP A 253 24.42 -42.54 23.50
N ASN A 254 25.01 -42.07 24.58
CA ASN A 254 24.30 -41.55 25.76
C ASN A 254 24.96 -40.29 26.35
N ALA A 255 25.75 -39.60 25.55
CA ALA A 255 26.62 -38.53 25.99
C ALA A 255 26.77 -37.49 24.89
N GLN A 256 26.47 -36.23 25.18
CA GLN A 256 26.46 -35.15 24.19
C GLN A 256 27.01 -33.84 24.76
N GLY A 257 27.49 -32.99 23.84
CA GLY A 257 27.56 -31.54 24.03
C GLY A 257 26.79 -30.85 22.91
N TYR A 258 26.05 -29.79 23.24
CA TYR A 258 25.24 -29.04 22.29
C TYR A 258 25.19 -27.54 22.61
N SER A 259 24.93 -26.69 21.62
CA SER A 259 24.85 -25.24 21.81
C SER A 259 23.52 -24.82 22.46
N ILE A 260 23.59 -23.84 23.35
CA ILE A 260 22.42 -23.35 24.10
C ILE A 260 21.79 -22.13 23.42
N SER A 261 22.63 -21.22 22.92
CA SER A 261 22.22 -19.88 22.46
C SER A 261 22.60 -19.57 21.00
N HIS A 262 23.44 -20.40 20.39
CA HIS A 262 23.95 -20.19 19.03
C HIS A 262 23.29 -21.21 18.09
N ALA A 263 22.56 -20.70 17.09
CA ALA A 263 21.85 -21.47 16.09
C ALA A 263 21.94 -20.79 14.72
N ILE A 264 21.97 -21.59 13.66
CA ILE A 264 21.69 -21.11 12.31
C ILE A 264 20.17 -21.00 12.20
N ALA A 265 19.65 -19.79 12.13
CA ALA A 265 18.21 -19.57 12.04
C ALA A 265 17.64 -20.11 10.73
N ALA A 266 16.37 -20.54 10.74
CA ALA A 266 15.69 -21.03 9.56
C ALA A 266 15.74 -20.01 8.41
N GLY A 267 16.24 -20.44 7.26
CA GLY A 267 16.38 -19.60 6.08
C GLY A 267 17.62 -18.72 6.07
N GLU A 268 18.49 -18.74 7.09
CA GLU A 268 19.78 -18.05 7.04
C GLU A 268 20.90 -18.97 6.54
N ALA A 269 21.95 -18.38 5.97
CA ALA A 269 23.16 -19.11 5.62
C ALA A 269 24.10 -19.19 6.83
N GLY A 270 24.73 -20.34 7.04
CA GLY A 270 25.66 -20.53 8.15
C GLY A 270 26.37 -21.87 8.12
N ASN A 271 27.25 -22.11 9.10
CA ASN A 271 27.88 -23.41 9.27
C ASN A 271 28.19 -23.76 10.72
N LEU A 272 28.28 -25.06 10.98
CA LEU A 272 29.01 -25.63 12.10
C LEU A 272 30.39 -26.05 11.59
N SER A 273 31.46 -25.72 12.32
CA SER A 273 32.82 -26.26 12.10
C SER A 273 33.36 -26.91 13.37
N PHE A 274 34.09 -28.02 13.22
CA PHE A 274 34.81 -28.67 14.32
C PHE A 274 36.03 -29.46 13.81
N THR A 275 36.98 -29.74 14.72
CA THR A 275 38.20 -30.49 14.43
C THR A 275 38.17 -31.86 15.10
N ALA A 276 38.59 -32.90 14.38
CA ALA A 276 38.73 -34.24 14.94
C ALA A 276 39.96 -34.35 15.85
N VAL A 277 39.79 -34.77 17.12
CA VAL A 277 40.93 -34.96 18.06
C VAL A 277 41.51 -36.38 17.98
N THR A 278 40.66 -37.40 17.79
CA THR A 278 41.06 -38.81 17.65
C THR A 278 40.48 -39.40 16.37
N ASN A 279 41.12 -40.42 15.80
CA ASN A 279 40.67 -41.09 14.56
C ASN A 279 40.31 -42.58 14.70
N ASP A 280 40.29 -43.08 15.93
CA ASP A 280 40.02 -44.49 16.27
C ASP A 280 38.82 -44.61 17.23
N ARG A 281 37.99 -43.56 17.35
CA ARG A 281 36.86 -43.51 18.28
C ARG A 281 35.55 -43.08 17.63
N LEU A 282 34.47 -43.77 18.00
CA LEU A 282 33.09 -43.54 17.54
C LEU A 282 32.47 -42.28 18.17
N ARG A 283 32.07 -41.31 17.34
CA ARG A 283 31.31 -40.12 17.73
C ARG A 283 30.59 -39.50 16.53
N MET A 284 29.42 -38.91 16.75
CA MET A 284 28.66 -38.16 15.77
C MET A 284 28.57 -36.70 16.20
N VAL A 285 28.70 -35.80 15.24
CA VAL A 285 28.72 -34.35 15.46
C VAL A 285 27.98 -33.70 14.32
N GLY A 286 27.10 -32.76 14.61
CA GLY A 286 26.20 -32.26 13.59
C GLY A 286 25.35 -31.08 14.02
N LEU A 287 24.37 -30.80 13.17
CA LEU A 287 23.32 -29.85 13.42
C LEU A 287 22.04 -30.58 13.82
N ASN A 288 21.31 -30.03 14.78
CA ASN A 288 20.02 -30.55 15.23
C ASN A 288 19.05 -29.43 15.57
N SER A 289 17.77 -29.61 15.27
CA SER A 289 16.71 -28.65 15.57
C SER A 289 16.22 -28.73 17.02
N ASP A 290 16.43 -29.85 17.69
CA ASP A 290 15.97 -30.11 19.06
C ASP A 290 17.08 -30.65 19.99
N PRO A 291 18.24 -29.98 20.09
CA PRO A 291 19.45 -30.56 20.69
C PRO A 291 19.31 -30.98 22.16
N ALA A 292 18.32 -30.45 22.89
CA ALA A 292 18.08 -30.78 24.29
C ALA A 292 17.25 -32.06 24.49
N THR A 293 16.65 -32.64 23.44
CA THR A 293 15.68 -33.73 23.56
C THR A 293 16.30 -35.01 24.14
N ASN A 294 17.47 -35.42 23.64
CA ASN A 294 18.16 -36.62 24.13
C ASN A 294 19.61 -36.70 23.65
N ALA A 295 20.44 -37.49 24.35
CA ALA A 295 21.86 -37.67 24.05
C ALA A 295 22.22 -38.65 22.92
N SER A 296 21.24 -39.05 22.10
CA SER A 296 21.40 -40.11 21.10
C SER A 296 21.53 -39.57 19.69
N TYR A 297 22.37 -40.23 18.90
CA TYR A 297 22.51 -39.92 17.48
C TYR A 297 21.22 -40.11 16.66
N THR A 298 20.22 -40.82 17.20
CA THR A 298 19.01 -41.18 16.47
C THR A 298 18.13 -39.99 16.11
N THR A 299 18.30 -38.85 16.79
CA THR A 299 17.56 -37.61 16.52
C THR A 299 18.40 -36.53 15.87
N LEU A 300 19.71 -36.75 15.64
CA LEU A 300 20.52 -35.74 14.97
C LEU A 300 20.03 -35.55 13.53
N ASP A 301 19.62 -34.33 13.20
CA ASP A 301 19.09 -33.98 11.88
C ASP A 301 20.14 -34.14 10.78
N TYR A 302 21.35 -33.61 11.00
CA TYR A 302 22.46 -33.61 10.03
C TYR A 302 23.79 -33.89 10.72
N ALA A 303 24.31 -35.12 10.63
CA ALA A 303 25.46 -35.56 11.42
C ALA A 303 26.60 -36.17 10.58
N ILE A 304 27.82 -35.81 10.96
CA ILE A 304 29.07 -36.43 10.55
C ILE A 304 29.44 -37.48 11.59
N TYR A 305 29.49 -38.75 11.17
CA TYR A 305 29.91 -39.86 11.99
C TYR A 305 31.38 -40.19 11.74
N LEU A 306 32.20 -39.86 12.73
CA LEU A 306 33.61 -40.23 12.80
C LEU A 306 33.73 -41.61 13.44
N HIS A 307 34.07 -42.60 12.61
CA HIS A 307 34.08 -44.01 13.01
C HIS A 307 35.48 -44.49 13.44
N SER A 308 35.54 -45.41 14.40
CA SER A 308 36.79 -46.04 14.88
C SER A 308 37.66 -46.73 13.82
N ASN A 309 37.15 -46.97 12.61
CA ASN A 309 37.89 -47.54 11.49
C ASN A 309 38.44 -46.46 10.55
N LYS A 310 38.55 -45.20 11.02
CA LYS A 310 39.04 -44.03 10.29
C LYS A 310 38.15 -43.58 9.12
N ASN A 311 36.94 -44.13 8.99
CA ASN A 311 35.99 -43.72 7.97
C ASN A 311 35.04 -42.65 8.50
N VAL A 312 34.55 -41.82 7.58
CA VAL A 312 33.52 -40.82 7.81
C VAL A 312 32.24 -41.26 7.10
N TYR A 313 31.16 -41.28 7.86
CA TYR A 313 29.82 -41.54 7.36
C TYR A 313 28.94 -40.30 7.57
N ILE A 314 27.90 -40.17 6.76
CA ILE A 314 26.84 -39.19 7.01
C ILE A 314 25.63 -39.90 7.59
N TYR A 315 25.03 -39.29 8.61
CA TYR A 315 23.79 -39.72 9.23
C TYR A 315 22.82 -38.55 9.24
N GLU A 316 21.57 -38.79 8.86
CA GLU A 316 20.52 -37.76 8.93
C GLU A 316 19.27 -38.41 9.50
N HIS A 317 18.71 -37.81 10.55
CA HIS A 317 17.58 -38.35 11.32
C HIS A 317 17.86 -39.80 11.79
N GLY A 318 19.08 -40.02 12.31
CA GLY A 318 19.53 -41.33 12.80
C GLY A 318 19.82 -42.38 11.73
N ALA A 319 19.57 -42.11 10.44
CA ALA A 319 19.76 -43.06 9.35
C ALA A 319 21.07 -42.80 8.59
N SER A 320 21.84 -43.87 8.33
CA SER A 320 23.08 -43.76 7.55
C SER A 320 22.80 -43.42 6.09
N LYS A 321 23.54 -42.45 5.56
CA LYS A 321 23.57 -42.09 4.13
C LYS A 321 24.76 -42.70 3.39
N GLY A 322 25.61 -43.45 4.10
CA GLY A 322 26.77 -44.13 3.53
C GLY A 322 28.11 -43.55 3.98
N ARG A 323 29.18 -44.16 3.46
CA ARG A 323 30.58 -43.81 3.70
C ARG A 323 31.08 -42.92 2.58
N TYR A 324 31.67 -41.77 2.92
CA TYR A 324 32.10 -40.78 1.93
C TYR A 324 33.57 -40.38 2.03
N SER A 325 34.18 -40.52 3.20
CA SER A 325 35.57 -40.08 3.38
C SER A 325 36.31 -40.93 4.42
N THR A 326 37.57 -40.58 4.64
CA THR A 326 38.39 -41.03 5.76
C THR A 326 38.89 -39.84 6.54
N TYR A 327 39.36 -40.04 7.77
CA TYR A 327 39.82 -38.94 8.60
C TYR A 327 41.03 -39.27 9.48
N LEU A 328 41.78 -38.23 9.80
CA LEU A 328 42.91 -38.18 10.70
C LEU A 328 42.65 -37.16 11.81
N PRO A 329 43.37 -37.24 12.94
CA PRO A 329 43.38 -36.17 13.92
C PRO A 329 43.84 -34.86 13.25
N GLY A 330 43.19 -33.75 13.58
CA GLY A 330 43.44 -32.43 12.99
C GLY A 330 42.63 -32.11 11.74
N ASP A 331 41.94 -33.09 11.13
CA ASP A 331 40.99 -32.79 10.05
C ASP A 331 39.85 -31.91 10.56
N ASN A 332 39.54 -30.85 9.81
CA ASN A 332 38.41 -29.97 10.04
C ASN A 332 37.20 -30.46 9.25
N PHE A 333 36.04 -30.45 9.89
CA PHE A 333 34.76 -30.83 9.32
C PHE A 333 33.77 -29.69 9.45
N GLU A 334 32.94 -29.53 8.42
CA GLU A 334 31.89 -28.52 8.42
C GLU A 334 30.55 -29.11 7.97
N VAL A 335 29.47 -28.60 8.55
CA VAL A 335 28.09 -28.79 8.09
C VAL A 335 27.56 -27.41 7.74
N ASN A 336 27.44 -27.13 6.45
CA ASN A 336 27.04 -25.82 5.93
C ASN A 336 25.56 -25.87 5.54
N VAL A 337 24.84 -24.80 5.85
CA VAL A 337 23.45 -24.56 5.47
C VAL A 337 23.44 -23.29 4.62
N ASP A 338 22.88 -23.34 3.42
CA ASP A 338 22.63 -22.12 2.66
C ASP A 338 21.23 -21.55 2.99
N CYS A 339 21.00 -20.34 2.51
CA CYS A 339 19.76 -19.60 2.68
C CYS A 339 18.50 -20.31 2.12
N THR A 340 18.66 -21.32 1.25
CA THR A 340 17.55 -22.17 0.74
C THR A 340 17.30 -23.40 1.62
N GLY A 341 18.11 -23.58 2.68
CA GLY A 341 18.11 -24.76 3.52
C GLY A 341 18.91 -25.93 2.93
N ARG A 342 19.67 -25.74 1.84
CA ARG A 342 20.53 -26.83 1.31
C ARG A 342 21.65 -27.10 2.32
N VAL A 343 21.81 -28.37 2.69
CA VAL A 343 22.85 -28.80 3.63
C VAL A 343 23.98 -29.52 2.89
N SER A 344 25.22 -29.06 3.11
CA SER A 344 26.43 -29.67 2.53
C SER A 344 27.47 -29.96 3.61
N TYR A 345 28.28 -31.01 3.39
CA TYR A 345 29.26 -31.49 4.34
C TYR A 345 30.65 -31.40 3.74
N LEU A 346 31.54 -30.72 4.46
CA LEU A 346 32.89 -30.43 3.99
C LEU A 346 33.93 -31.04 4.93
N LYS A 347 35.07 -31.39 4.34
CA LYS A 347 36.29 -31.76 5.05
C LYS A 347 37.43 -30.91 4.53
N ASN A 348 38.11 -30.18 5.41
CA ASN A 348 39.22 -29.30 5.07
C ASN A 348 38.86 -28.36 3.88
N GLY A 349 37.66 -27.77 3.91
CA GLY A 349 37.13 -26.89 2.87
C GLY A 349 36.65 -27.57 1.58
N SER A 350 36.73 -28.90 1.46
CA SER A 350 36.24 -29.63 0.27
C SER A 350 34.91 -30.34 0.57
N GLU A 351 33.86 -30.03 -0.21
CA GLU A 351 32.55 -30.70 -0.13
C GLU A 351 32.70 -32.18 -0.50
N PHE A 352 32.18 -33.08 0.35
CA PHE A 352 32.20 -34.53 0.10
C PHE A 352 30.81 -35.17 0.11
N TYR A 353 29.77 -34.45 0.54
CA TYR A 353 28.38 -34.88 0.46
C TYR A 353 27.43 -33.69 0.49
N ASN A 354 26.31 -33.81 -0.22
CA ASN A 354 25.21 -32.86 -0.25
C ASN A 354 23.92 -33.60 0.13
N SER A 355 23.16 -33.04 1.07
CA SER A 355 21.92 -33.66 1.54
C SER A 355 20.84 -33.64 0.47
N ALA A 356 19.99 -34.67 0.48
CA ALA A 356 18.77 -34.70 -0.32
C ALA A 356 17.59 -34.01 0.38
N THR A 357 17.72 -33.70 1.66
CA THR A 357 16.70 -33.02 2.47
C THR A 357 17.15 -31.60 2.80
N GLN A 358 16.19 -30.67 2.86
CA GLN A 358 16.44 -29.28 3.21
C GLN A 358 16.21 -29.05 4.72
N ALA A 359 17.01 -28.17 5.30
CA ALA A 359 16.79 -27.63 6.63
C ALA A 359 15.61 -26.64 6.60
N THR A 360 14.65 -26.80 7.51
CA THR A 360 13.43 -25.96 7.58
C THR A 360 13.25 -25.24 8.92
N GLY A 361 14.09 -25.51 9.91
CA GLY A 361 14.02 -24.93 11.25
C GLY A 361 15.39 -24.43 11.70
N ASP A 362 15.42 -23.78 12.86
CA ASP A 362 16.67 -23.36 13.49
C ASP A 362 17.53 -24.59 13.79
N LEU A 363 18.83 -24.49 13.53
CA LEU A 363 19.78 -25.59 13.67
C LEU A 363 20.90 -25.24 14.64
N TYR A 364 21.02 -26.04 15.69
CA TYR A 364 21.99 -25.89 16.76
C TYR A 364 23.13 -26.88 16.59
N PHE A 365 24.31 -26.56 17.11
CA PHE A 365 25.36 -27.55 17.30
C PHE A 365 24.85 -28.65 18.24
N ASP A 366 25.01 -29.91 17.83
CA ASP A 366 24.68 -31.07 18.66
C ASP A 366 25.65 -32.23 18.38
N SER A 367 25.67 -33.21 19.27
CA SER A 367 26.55 -34.36 19.14
C SER A 367 26.05 -35.59 19.90
N SER A 368 26.61 -36.74 19.59
CA SER A 368 26.44 -37.94 20.41
C SER A 368 27.73 -38.74 20.37
N PHE A 369 28.29 -39.07 21.53
CA PHE A 369 29.59 -39.68 21.68
C PHE A 369 29.45 -41.08 22.24
N HIS A 370 30.08 -42.08 21.62
CA HIS A 370 29.93 -43.48 22.03
C HIS A 370 31.06 -43.99 22.91
N GLN A 371 32.32 -43.73 22.55
CA GLN A 371 33.48 -44.35 23.21
C GLN A 371 34.22 -43.35 24.09
N THR A 372 34.73 -43.81 25.23
CA THR A 372 35.65 -43.00 26.06
C THR A 372 36.85 -42.51 25.25
N ASN A 373 37.28 -41.28 25.51
CA ASN A 373 38.36 -40.56 24.81
C ASN A 373 38.04 -40.23 23.33
N SER A 374 36.78 -40.34 22.90
CA SER A 374 36.33 -39.72 21.67
C SER A 374 36.22 -38.21 21.89
N GLY A 375 36.93 -37.41 21.09
CA GLY A 375 37.04 -35.97 21.27
C GLY A 375 36.91 -35.15 19.99
N ILE A 376 36.37 -33.94 20.10
CA ILE A 376 36.45 -32.87 19.09
C ILE A 376 36.91 -31.56 19.74
N SER A 377 37.45 -30.66 18.93
CA SER A 377 37.90 -29.34 19.37
C SER A 377 37.57 -28.27 18.34
N ASN A 378 37.87 -27.00 18.67
CA ASN A 378 37.68 -25.85 17.77
C ASN A 378 36.25 -25.80 17.21
N ILE A 379 35.26 -25.95 18.10
CA ILE A 379 33.85 -25.95 17.72
C ILE A 379 33.42 -24.49 17.51
N SER A 380 32.91 -24.17 16.32
CA SER A 380 32.40 -22.84 16.02
C SER A 380 31.14 -22.89 15.18
N MET A 381 30.30 -21.87 15.33
CA MET A 381 29.11 -21.65 14.52
C MET A 381 29.26 -20.31 13.79
N THR A 382 28.99 -20.27 12.48
CA THR A 382 28.94 -19.02 11.70
C THR A 382 27.52 -18.79 11.22
N PHE A 383 26.97 -17.60 11.45
CA PHE A 383 25.64 -17.17 10.98
C PHE A 383 25.50 -15.65 11.05
#